data_AF-A0A9X3G142-F1
#
_entry.id   AF-A0A9X3G142-F1
#
_cell.length_a   1.000
_cell.length_b   1.000
_cell.length_c   1.000
_cell.angle_alpha   90.00
_cell.angle_beta   90.00
_cell.angle_gamma   90.00
#
_symmetry.space_group_name_H-M   'P 1'
#
loop_
_entity.id
_entity.type
_entity.pdbx_description
1 polymer ?
#
loop_
_entity_poly.entity_id
_entity_poly.type
_entity_poly.pdbx_seq_one_letter_code
_entity_poly.pdbx_strand_id
1 'polypeptide(L)'
;MTATTRTRTARKVIGSLGIVGAAAAVAGMGTFGTFTDSTAPLNASVASGTLSLDLNSVNSTATLPMNAAGFVPGDSISRSVDLVNTGDLGFAGIQLTSSATVSSVLDTDKANGLQLSVASCSVTWTESVVNGVATYTCSGVTTPVATGPAVTNVGFVNAASLAPKGSDHLVVTLSLPTTADNTFQGKTSTLALSFTGTQQTGTNR
;
A
#
# COMPACT_ATOMS: atom_id res chain seq x y z
N MET A 1 20.87 60.41 67.12
CA MET A 1 20.85 59.08 66.47
C MET A 1 21.32 59.24 65.03
N THR A 2 22.26 58.39 64.62
CA THR A 2 23.23 58.57 63.54
C THR A 2 22.72 58.02 62.19
N ALA A 3 23.29 58.52 61.09
CA ALA A 3 22.85 58.36 59.70
C ALA A 3 23.20 57.02 58.99
N THR A 4 22.35 56.67 58.02
CA THR A 4 22.54 56.03 56.68
C THR A 4 23.50 54.84 56.48
N THR A 5 23.03 53.77 55.79
CA THR A 5 23.78 53.12 54.67
C THR A 5 22.82 52.38 53.71
N ARG A 6 22.95 52.70 52.42
CA ARG A 6 22.22 52.13 51.27
C ARG A 6 23.18 51.23 50.47
N THR A 7 22.65 50.18 49.84
CA THR A 7 23.20 49.42 48.68
C THR A 7 24.39 48.47 48.90
N ARG A 8 24.36 47.27 48.28
CA ARG A 8 25.42 46.73 47.37
C ARG A 8 25.41 45.22 47.04
N THR A 9 24.43 44.41 47.40
CA THR A 9 24.48 42.96 47.10
C THR A 9 23.63 42.47 45.91
N ALA A 10 22.53 43.14 45.55
CA ALA A 10 21.63 42.64 44.48
C ALA A 10 22.06 43.02 43.04
N ARG A 11 22.99 43.95 42.85
CA ARG A 11 23.37 44.48 41.52
C ARG A 11 24.60 43.81 40.89
N LYS A 12 25.15 42.76 41.51
CA LYS A 12 26.37 42.08 41.06
C LYS A 12 26.17 40.74 40.34
N VAL A 13 24.94 40.24 40.21
CA VAL A 13 24.69 38.90 39.62
C VAL A 13 24.02 38.94 38.23
N ILE A 14 23.42 40.05 37.81
CA ILE A 14 22.71 40.11 36.50
C ILE A 14 23.55 40.82 35.42
N GLY A 15 24.54 41.63 35.81
CA GLY A 15 25.45 42.31 34.87
C GLY A 15 26.39 41.38 34.07
N SER A 16 26.48 40.10 34.44
CA SER A 16 27.28 39.06 33.78
C SER A 16 26.51 38.23 32.74
N LEU A 17 25.19 38.43 32.58
CA LEU A 17 24.40 37.77 31.54
C LEU A 17 24.21 38.62 30.26
N GLY A 18 24.53 39.91 30.31
CA GLY A 18 24.26 40.86 29.22
C GLY A 18 25.43 41.17 28.28
N ILE A 19 26.66 40.68 28.56
CA ILE A 19 27.88 41.07 27.83
C ILE A 19 28.43 39.92 26.95
N VAL A 20 27.90 38.71 27.06
CA VAL A 20 28.25 37.59 26.16
C VAL A 20 27.14 37.40 25.12
N GLY A 21 27.31 38.01 23.95
CA GLY A 21 26.62 37.53 22.74
C GLY A 21 26.04 38.58 21.80
N ALA A 22 26.03 39.87 22.17
CA ALA A 22 25.57 40.94 21.29
C ALA A 22 26.67 41.46 20.31
N ALA A 23 27.75 40.72 20.06
CA ALA A 23 28.89 41.25 19.28
C ALA A 23 29.68 40.21 18.47
N ALA A 24 29.01 39.34 17.71
CA ALA A 24 29.63 38.69 16.55
C ALA A 24 28.59 38.43 15.46
N ALA A 25 28.15 39.51 14.84
CA ALA A 25 27.48 39.47 13.56
C ALA A 25 28.49 39.11 12.44
N VAL A 26 27.97 38.38 11.46
CA VAL A 26 28.45 38.25 10.06
C VAL A 26 29.61 37.29 9.77
N ALA A 27 29.25 36.12 9.23
CA ALA A 27 29.68 35.59 7.91
C ALA A 27 29.79 34.06 7.94
N GLY A 28 29.01 33.37 7.11
CA GLY A 28 29.23 31.94 6.85
C GLY A 28 27.97 31.21 6.41
N MET A 29 27.80 31.09 5.10
CA MET A 29 26.76 30.30 4.47
C MET A 29 26.80 28.83 4.91
N GLY A 30 25.64 28.24 5.14
CA GLY A 30 25.50 26.82 5.43
C GLY A 30 24.03 26.41 5.46
N THR A 31 23.46 26.19 4.27
CA THR A 31 22.28 25.35 4.06
C THR A 31 22.39 24.08 4.90
N PHE A 32 21.39 23.74 5.72
CA PHE A 32 20.82 22.38 5.84
C PHE A 32 19.46 22.47 6.54
N GLY A 33 18.45 21.91 5.89
CA GLY A 33 17.06 21.98 6.30
C GLY A 33 16.81 21.28 7.64
N THR A 34 15.98 21.91 8.46
CA THR A 34 15.28 21.18 9.51
C THR A 34 14.26 20.28 8.83
N PHE A 35 14.62 19.02 8.65
CA PHE A 35 13.68 17.92 8.44
C PHE A 35 12.66 18.01 9.58
N THR A 36 11.46 18.48 9.24
CA THR A 36 10.32 18.26 10.12
C THR A 36 9.99 16.79 9.96
N ASP A 37 10.52 15.95 10.85
CA ASP A 37 9.99 14.61 11.05
C ASP A 37 8.57 14.77 11.60
N SER A 38 7.61 14.89 10.69
CA SER A 38 6.22 14.62 11.02
C SER A 38 6.13 13.11 11.19
N THR A 39 6.23 12.66 12.43
CA THR A 39 5.77 11.32 12.81
C THR A 39 4.25 11.29 12.69
N ALA A 40 3.77 11.21 11.46
CA ALA A 40 2.38 10.87 11.19
C ALA A 40 2.16 9.44 11.74
N PRO A 41 1.12 9.24 12.55
CA PRO A 41 0.93 8.02 13.32
C PRO A 41 0.78 6.80 12.41
N LEU A 42 1.43 5.72 12.84
CA LEU A 42 1.31 4.34 12.38
C LEU A 42 -0.10 4.01 11.89
N ASN A 43 -0.25 3.87 10.58
CA ASN A 43 -1.23 2.96 9.98
C ASN A 43 -0.46 1.79 9.37
N ALA A 44 0.30 1.09 10.21
CA ALA A 44 0.85 -0.22 9.90
C ALA A 44 -0.29 -1.24 9.87
N SER A 45 -1.09 -1.25 8.82
CA SER A 45 -1.90 -2.43 8.48
C SER A 45 -1.04 -3.40 7.67
N VAL A 46 0.00 -3.91 8.31
CA VAL A 46 0.77 -5.06 7.82
C VAL A 46 -0.05 -6.30 8.11
N ALA A 47 -1.08 -6.54 7.32
CA ALA A 47 -1.66 -7.86 7.19
C ALA A 47 -0.88 -8.58 6.07
N SER A 48 0.35 -8.97 6.37
CA SER A 48 1.10 -9.87 5.51
C SER A 48 0.63 -11.28 5.82
N GLY A 49 0.04 -11.91 4.82
CA GLY A 49 -0.70 -13.16 4.93
C GLY A 49 -1.06 -13.58 3.53
N THR A 50 -0.58 -14.74 3.12
CA THR A 50 -0.96 -15.38 1.86
C THR A 50 -2.47 -15.66 1.89
N LEU A 51 -3.21 -15.15 0.91
CA LEU A 51 -4.64 -15.43 0.80
C LEU A 51 -4.84 -16.66 -0.09
N SER A 52 -5.20 -17.81 0.47
CA SER A 52 -5.58 -18.98 -0.33
C SER A 52 -7.10 -19.02 -0.50
N LEU A 53 -7.56 -19.14 -1.75
CA LEU A 53 -8.97 -19.15 -2.13
C LEU A 53 -9.34 -20.49 -2.73
N ASP A 54 -10.24 -21.19 -2.06
CA ASP A 54 -10.89 -22.41 -2.56
C ASP A 54 -12.21 -22.04 -3.28
N LEU A 55 -12.30 -22.36 -4.56
CA LEU A 55 -13.44 -22.00 -5.41
C LEU A 55 -14.57 -23.07 -5.45
N ASN A 56 -14.60 -24.04 -4.54
CA ASN A 56 -15.45 -25.23 -4.64
C ASN A 56 -16.99 -25.03 -4.63
N SER A 57 -17.50 -23.86 -4.25
CA SER A 57 -18.94 -23.58 -4.21
C SER A 57 -19.40 -22.75 -5.43
N VAL A 58 -20.63 -22.99 -5.90
CA VAL A 58 -21.24 -22.22 -7.00
C VAL A 58 -21.26 -20.74 -6.59
N ASN A 59 -20.64 -19.87 -7.40
CA ASN A 59 -20.44 -18.45 -7.10
C ASN A 59 -19.55 -18.19 -5.85
N SER A 60 -18.53 -19.03 -5.61
CA SER A 60 -17.52 -18.77 -4.58
C SER A 60 -16.91 -17.39 -4.80
N THR A 61 -17.13 -16.49 -3.84
CA THR A 61 -16.56 -15.15 -3.83
C THR A 61 -15.68 -15.02 -2.61
N ALA A 62 -14.43 -14.65 -2.82
CA ALA A 62 -13.56 -14.27 -1.72
C ALA A 62 -12.98 -12.89 -1.94
N THR A 63 -13.00 -12.09 -0.87
CA THR A 63 -12.65 -10.66 -0.92
C THR A 63 -11.31 -10.41 -0.26
N LEU A 64 -10.40 -9.79 -1.00
CA LEU A 64 -9.13 -9.29 -0.52
C LEU A 64 -9.22 -7.76 -0.35
N PRO A 65 -9.16 -7.23 0.89
CA PRO A 65 -9.09 -5.80 1.11
C PRO A 65 -7.68 -5.26 0.81
N MET A 66 -7.59 -4.14 0.11
CA MET A 66 -6.36 -3.40 -0.13
C MET A 66 -6.57 -1.94 0.22
N ASN A 67 -5.79 -1.42 1.17
CA ASN A 67 -5.91 -0.04 1.64
C ASN A 67 -4.72 0.80 1.16
N ALA A 68 -5.00 1.79 0.33
CA ALA A 68 -4.03 2.81 -0.07
C ALA A 68 -4.28 4.08 0.74
N ALA A 69 -3.60 4.20 1.88
CA ALA A 69 -3.70 5.36 2.77
C ALA A 69 -2.36 6.11 2.79
N GLY A 70 -2.39 7.41 2.48
CA GLY A 70 -1.20 8.25 2.53
C GLY A 70 -0.15 7.94 1.46
N PHE A 71 -0.54 7.29 0.37
CA PHE A 71 0.36 6.99 -0.74
C PHE A 71 0.93 8.28 -1.34
N VAL A 72 2.21 8.25 -1.65
CA VAL A 72 2.89 9.24 -2.48
C VAL A 72 3.18 8.66 -3.88
N PRO A 73 3.38 9.50 -4.90
CA PRO A 73 3.66 9.02 -6.26
C PRO A 73 4.86 8.06 -6.27
N GLY A 74 4.67 6.86 -6.83
CA GLY A 74 5.65 5.77 -6.82
C GLY A 74 5.41 4.69 -5.76
N ASP A 75 4.54 4.92 -4.78
CA ASP A 75 4.22 3.92 -3.77
C ASP A 75 3.47 2.72 -4.36
N SER A 76 3.68 1.57 -3.72
CA SER A 76 2.95 0.36 -4.04
C SER A 76 2.73 -0.52 -2.82
N ILE A 77 1.65 -1.31 -2.88
CA ILE A 77 1.39 -2.41 -1.96
C ILE A 77 1.06 -3.66 -2.78
N SER A 78 1.49 -4.81 -2.28
CA SER A 78 1.22 -6.09 -2.92
C SER A 78 0.66 -7.09 -1.92
N ARG A 79 -0.09 -8.06 -2.43
CA ARG A 79 -0.61 -9.22 -1.69
C ARG A 79 -0.56 -10.45 -2.59
N SER A 80 -0.12 -11.59 -2.05
CA SER A 80 -0.21 -12.86 -2.75
C SER A 80 -1.58 -13.52 -2.56
N VAL A 81 -2.06 -14.17 -3.61
CA VAL A 81 -3.32 -14.90 -3.64
C VAL A 81 -3.10 -16.23 -4.36
N ASP A 82 -3.41 -17.35 -3.70
CA ASP A 82 -3.46 -18.65 -4.35
C ASP A 82 -4.91 -18.96 -4.72
N LEU A 83 -5.21 -19.05 -6.02
CA LEU A 83 -6.52 -19.52 -6.49
C LEU A 83 -6.44 -21.03 -6.69
N VAL A 84 -7.27 -21.80 -5.99
CA VAL A 84 -7.26 -23.26 -6.05
C VAL A 84 -8.66 -23.77 -6.38
N ASN A 85 -8.77 -24.57 -7.43
CA ASN A 85 -9.96 -25.35 -7.70
C ASN A 85 -9.85 -26.71 -7.00
N THR A 86 -10.41 -26.85 -5.79
CA THR A 86 -10.39 -28.14 -5.09
C THR A 86 -11.46 -29.11 -5.60
N GLY A 87 -12.35 -28.67 -6.49
CA GLY A 87 -13.43 -29.49 -7.05
C GLY A 87 -12.98 -30.51 -8.08
N ASP A 88 -13.92 -31.34 -8.52
CA ASP A 88 -13.72 -32.35 -9.57
C ASP A 88 -14.26 -31.89 -10.94
N LEU A 89 -14.86 -30.70 -10.99
CA LEU A 89 -15.35 -30.05 -12.21
C LEU A 89 -14.55 -28.79 -12.52
N GLY A 90 -14.41 -28.50 -13.81
CA GLY A 90 -13.78 -27.26 -14.26
C GLY A 90 -14.71 -26.05 -14.13
N PHE A 91 -14.13 -24.86 -14.08
CA PHE A 91 -14.85 -23.60 -14.24
C PHE A 91 -14.96 -23.22 -15.72
N ALA A 92 -16.08 -22.62 -16.10
CA ALA A 92 -16.25 -21.96 -17.39
C ALA A 92 -15.47 -20.63 -17.46
N GLY A 93 -15.22 -20.00 -16.32
CA GLY A 93 -14.45 -18.77 -16.22
C GLY A 93 -14.17 -18.37 -14.78
N ILE A 94 -13.10 -17.59 -14.61
CA ILE A 94 -12.76 -16.93 -13.34
C ILE A 94 -12.72 -15.43 -13.60
N GLN A 95 -13.31 -14.66 -12.70
CA GLN A 95 -13.47 -13.23 -12.80
C GLN A 95 -12.84 -12.55 -11.57
N LEU A 96 -11.95 -11.58 -11.79
CA LEU A 96 -11.53 -10.64 -10.76
C LEU A 96 -12.35 -9.36 -10.90
N THR A 97 -12.99 -8.95 -9.82
CA THR A 97 -13.64 -7.64 -9.71
C THR A 97 -12.97 -6.86 -8.58
N SER A 98 -12.47 -5.67 -8.87
CA SER A 98 -11.92 -4.73 -7.89
C SER A 98 -12.84 -3.52 -7.79
N SER A 99 -13.31 -3.23 -6.59
CA SER A 99 -14.25 -2.14 -6.33
C SER A 99 -13.79 -1.29 -5.14
N ALA A 100 -14.00 0.02 -5.20
CA ALA A 100 -13.71 0.91 -4.09
C ALA A 100 -14.83 0.87 -3.04
N THR A 101 -14.48 0.50 -1.82
CA THR A 101 -15.35 0.55 -0.63
C THR A 101 -15.20 1.87 0.13
N VAL A 102 -14.02 2.49 0.02
CA VAL A 102 -13.76 3.89 0.33
C VAL A 102 -13.13 4.50 -0.92
N SER A 103 -13.72 5.57 -1.45
CA SER A 103 -13.33 6.14 -2.74
C SER A 103 -12.75 7.54 -2.60
N SER A 104 -11.79 7.86 -3.47
CA SER A 104 -11.17 9.17 -3.63
C SER A 104 -10.60 9.32 -5.05
N VAL A 105 -9.91 10.44 -5.32
CA VAL A 105 -9.23 10.65 -6.61
C VAL A 105 -8.23 9.53 -6.95
N LEU A 106 -7.70 8.85 -5.93
CA LEU A 106 -6.83 7.68 -6.09
C LEU A 106 -7.48 6.56 -6.91
N ASP A 107 -8.81 6.35 -6.88
CA ASP A 107 -9.46 5.29 -7.67
C ASP A 107 -10.35 5.82 -8.81
N THR A 108 -10.74 7.09 -8.77
CA THR A 108 -11.59 7.67 -9.83
C THR A 108 -10.80 8.19 -11.03
N ASP A 109 -9.55 8.64 -10.84
CA ASP A 109 -8.67 9.00 -11.96
C ASP A 109 -8.02 7.73 -12.53
N LYS A 110 -8.46 7.33 -13.72
CA LYS A 110 -7.99 6.10 -14.38
C LYS A 110 -6.57 6.20 -14.94
N ALA A 111 -6.06 7.41 -15.17
CA ALA A 111 -4.76 7.64 -15.80
C ALA A 111 -3.66 7.89 -14.77
N ASN A 112 -3.92 8.74 -13.79
CA ASN A 112 -2.94 9.14 -12.77
C ASN A 112 -3.23 8.57 -11.38
N GLY A 113 -4.42 7.99 -11.17
CA GLY A 113 -4.74 7.28 -9.95
C GLY A 113 -4.11 5.88 -9.90
N LEU A 114 -4.48 5.15 -8.85
CA LEU A 114 -4.03 3.81 -8.56
C LEU A 114 -4.22 2.89 -9.76
N GLN A 115 -3.18 2.12 -10.04
CA GLN A 115 -3.15 1.09 -11.05
C GLN A 115 -3.04 -0.26 -10.36
N LEU A 116 -3.76 -1.25 -10.89
CA LEU A 116 -3.74 -2.62 -10.44
C LEU A 116 -3.02 -3.48 -11.48
N SER A 117 -2.09 -4.30 -11.01
CA SER A 117 -1.47 -5.36 -11.80
C SER A 117 -1.60 -6.70 -11.09
N VAL A 118 -1.78 -7.75 -11.88
CA VAL A 118 -1.84 -9.13 -11.43
C VAL A 118 -0.83 -9.93 -12.23
N ALA A 119 0.06 -10.62 -11.52
CA ALA A 119 1.01 -11.55 -12.11
C ALA A 119 0.82 -12.93 -11.49
N SER A 120 0.97 -13.97 -12.31
CA SER A 120 1.04 -15.35 -11.85
C SER A 120 2.49 -15.80 -11.80
N CYS A 121 2.81 -16.73 -10.90
CA CYS A 121 4.07 -17.46 -10.87
C CYS A 121 3.76 -18.95 -11.02
N SER A 122 4.65 -19.70 -11.67
CA SER A 122 4.51 -21.15 -11.80
C SER A 122 4.66 -21.91 -10.47
N VAL A 123 5.05 -21.22 -9.39
CA VAL A 123 5.18 -21.73 -8.02
C VAL A 123 4.67 -20.66 -7.04
N THR A 124 4.44 -21.03 -5.78
CA THR A 124 4.05 -20.08 -4.73
C THR A 124 5.06 -18.94 -4.61
N TRP A 125 4.55 -17.71 -4.51
CA TRP A 125 5.37 -16.52 -4.32
C TRP A 125 6.06 -16.54 -2.96
N THR A 126 7.34 -16.18 -2.94
CA THR A 126 8.10 -16.02 -1.69
C THR A 126 7.92 -14.59 -1.18
N GLU A 127 7.28 -14.46 -0.02
CA GLU A 127 7.10 -13.19 0.68
C GLU A 127 8.37 -12.76 1.41
N SER A 128 8.71 -11.48 1.31
CA SER A 128 9.72 -10.81 2.13
C SER A 128 9.17 -9.50 2.64
N VAL A 129 9.25 -9.28 3.95
CA VAL A 129 8.77 -8.05 4.59
C VAL A 129 9.95 -7.18 4.97
N VAL A 130 10.06 -6.00 4.35
CA VAL A 130 11.09 -5.00 4.66
C VAL A 130 10.40 -3.73 5.13
N ASN A 131 10.74 -3.24 6.32
CA ASN A 131 10.13 -2.05 6.93
C ASN A 131 8.58 -2.12 7.00
N GLY A 132 8.02 -3.32 7.21
CA GLY A 132 6.57 -3.54 7.24
C GLY A 132 5.90 -3.60 5.86
N VAL A 133 6.65 -3.50 4.76
CA VAL A 133 6.12 -3.63 3.40
C VAL A 133 6.39 -5.04 2.89
N ALA A 134 5.32 -5.76 2.55
CA ALA A 134 5.42 -7.07 1.94
C ALA A 134 5.79 -6.94 0.46
N THR A 135 6.84 -7.65 0.06
CA THR A 135 7.33 -7.80 -1.32
C THR A 135 7.31 -9.27 -1.69
N TYR A 136 7.13 -9.57 -2.97
CA TYR A 136 6.97 -10.94 -3.44
C TYR A 136 7.95 -11.22 -4.57
N THR A 137 8.61 -12.37 -4.47
CA THR A 137 9.55 -12.85 -5.49
C THR A 137 9.11 -14.21 -6.02
N CYS A 138 9.21 -14.38 -7.33
CA CYS A 138 8.90 -15.63 -8.02
C CYS A 138 10.22 -16.30 -8.41
N SER A 139 10.44 -17.53 -7.94
CA SER A 139 11.59 -18.36 -8.35
C SER A 139 11.33 -19.16 -9.63
N GLY A 140 10.10 -19.15 -10.13
CA GLY A 140 9.66 -19.82 -11.35
C GLY A 140 9.44 -18.87 -12.53
N VAL A 141 8.49 -19.22 -13.39
CA VAL A 141 8.10 -18.39 -14.54
C VAL A 141 7.00 -17.43 -14.12
N THR A 142 7.22 -16.13 -14.33
CA THR A 142 6.21 -15.09 -14.10
C THR A 142 5.44 -14.82 -15.38
N THR A 143 4.11 -14.81 -15.32
CA THR A 143 3.24 -14.46 -16.45
C THR A 143 2.29 -13.32 -16.05
N PRO A 144 2.24 -12.21 -16.81
CA PRO A 144 1.27 -11.14 -16.54
C PRO A 144 -0.16 -11.63 -16.83
N VAL A 145 -1.08 -11.35 -15.91
CA VAL A 145 -2.49 -11.78 -15.99
C VAL A 145 -3.39 -10.60 -16.31
N ALA A 146 -3.21 -9.48 -15.61
CA ALA A 146 -4.01 -8.28 -15.80
C ALA A 146 -3.23 -7.03 -15.43
N THR A 147 -3.50 -5.92 -16.13
CA THR A 147 -2.98 -4.59 -15.82
C THR A 147 -4.02 -3.54 -16.19
N GLY A 148 -4.20 -2.51 -15.36
CA GLY A 148 -5.06 -1.37 -15.67
C GLY A 148 -5.41 -0.55 -14.44
N PRO A 149 -6.47 0.29 -14.51
CA PRO A 149 -6.94 1.07 -13.37
C PRO A 149 -7.32 0.19 -12.17
N ALA A 150 -7.20 0.74 -10.97
CA ALA A 150 -7.46 0.03 -9.72
C ALA A 150 -8.88 -0.53 -9.59
N VAL A 151 -9.89 0.22 -10.04
CA VAL A 151 -11.28 -0.26 -10.13
C VAL A 151 -11.48 -0.87 -11.50
N THR A 152 -11.64 -2.20 -11.52
CA THR A 152 -11.64 -2.98 -12.76
C THR A 152 -12.47 -4.25 -12.61
N ASN A 153 -12.84 -4.83 -13.75
CA ASN A 153 -13.48 -6.12 -13.83
C ASN A 153 -12.83 -6.90 -14.98
N VAL A 154 -11.96 -7.86 -14.66
CA VAL A 154 -11.11 -8.59 -15.61
C VAL A 154 -11.24 -10.11 -15.45
N GLY A 155 -11.65 -10.75 -16.55
CA GLY A 155 -11.73 -12.21 -16.62
C GLY A 155 -10.35 -12.82 -16.84
N PHE A 156 -10.09 -13.95 -16.21
CA PHE A 156 -8.83 -14.67 -16.39
C PHE A 156 -8.97 -15.65 -17.54
N VAL A 157 -8.08 -15.53 -18.53
CA VAL A 157 -7.97 -16.47 -19.64
C VAL A 157 -6.86 -17.47 -19.33
N ASN A 158 -7.12 -18.75 -19.60
CA ASN A 158 -6.13 -19.84 -19.44
C ASN A 158 -5.53 -19.98 -18.02
N ALA A 159 -6.24 -19.52 -16.99
CA ALA A 159 -5.86 -19.76 -15.59
C ALA A 159 -5.83 -21.26 -15.29
N ALA A 160 -4.79 -21.74 -14.61
CA ALA A 160 -4.64 -23.16 -14.29
C ALA A 160 -5.80 -23.65 -13.39
N SER A 161 -6.28 -22.79 -12.51
CA SER A 161 -7.44 -23.02 -11.64
C SER A 161 -8.78 -23.17 -12.39
N LEU A 162 -8.85 -22.94 -13.70
CA LEU A 162 -10.02 -23.33 -14.50
C LEU A 162 -10.20 -24.86 -14.55
N ALA A 163 -9.09 -25.61 -14.52
CA ALA A 163 -9.13 -27.07 -14.50
C ALA A 163 -9.40 -27.61 -13.08
N PRO A 164 -10.04 -28.78 -12.94
CA PRO A 164 -10.14 -29.47 -11.65
C PRO A 164 -8.75 -29.67 -11.03
N LYS A 165 -8.63 -29.46 -9.72
CA LYS A 165 -7.36 -29.53 -8.96
C LYS A 165 -6.27 -28.56 -9.43
N GLY A 166 -6.59 -27.62 -10.32
CA GLY A 166 -5.66 -26.61 -10.81
C GLY A 166 -5.46 -25.47 -9.81
N SER A 167 -4.30 -24.84 -9.89
CA SER A 167 -3.90 -23.76 -8.99
C SER A 167 -3.11 -22.66 -9.70
N ASP A 168 -3.46 -21.40 -9.43
CA ASP A 168 -2.69 -20.22 -9.86
C ASP A 168 -2.11 -19.51 -8.64
N HIS A 169 -0.80 -19.24 -8.67
CA HIS A 169 -0.12 -18.47 -7.63
C HIS A 169 0.02 -17.02 -8.07
N LEU A 170 -0.84 -16.15 -7.54
CA LEU A 170 -0.95 -14.77 -7.97
C LEU A 170 -0.29 -13.83 -6.98
N VAL A 171 0.17 -12.70 -7.49
CA VAL A 171 0.40 -11.47 -6.73
C VAL A 171 -0.39 -10.37 -7.36
N VAL A 172 -1.20 -9.70 -6.54
CA VAL A 172 -1.89 -8.47 -6.91
C VAL A 172 -1.09 -7.30 -6.35
N THR A 173 -0.78 -6.33 -7.19
CA THR A 173 -0.07 -5.11 -6.83
C THR A 173 -0.92 -3.91 -7.16
N LEU A 174 -1.00 -2.98 -6.21
CA LEU A 174 -1.65 -1.71 -6.36
C LEU A 174 -0.57 -0.62 -6.25
N SER A 175 -0.43 0.21 -7.29
CA SER A 175 0.61 1.24 -7.36
C SER A 175 0.03 2.61 -7.70
N LEU A 176 0.59 3.66 -7.13
CA LEU A 176 0.30 5.04 -7.53
C LEU A 176 1.36 5.50 -8.55
N PRO A 177 0.98 5.85 -9.79
CA PRO A 177 1.92 6.34 -10.79
C PRO A 177 2.71 7.57 -10.33
N THR A 178 3.94 7.73 -10.82
CA THR A 178 4.75 8.93 -10.58
C THR A 178 4.18 10.19 -11.23
N THR A 179 3.20 10.05 -12.13
CA THR A 179 2.47 11.16 -12.76
C THR A 179 1.35 11.73 -11.87
N ALA A 180 1.05 11.10 -10.72
CA ALA A 180 0.12 11.63 -9.74
C ALA A 180 0.64 12.96 -9.17
N ASP A 181 -0.21 13.98 -9.17
CA ASP A 181 0.14 15.33 -8.68
C ASP A 181 -0.26 15.53 -7.21
N ASN A 182 -0.14 16.76 -6.71
CA ASN A 182 -0.45 17.09 -5.32
C ASN A 182 -1.94 16.91 -4.94
N THR A 183 -2.85 16.73 -5.90
CA THR A 183 -4.27 16.48 -5.59
C THR A 183 -4.50 15.11 -4.95
N PHE A 184 -3.56 14.18 -5.14
CA PHE A 184 -3.55 12.84 -4.56
C PHE A 184 -3.00 12.80 -3.12
N GLN A 185 -2.34 13.86 -2.67
CA GLN A 185 -1.70 13.90 -1.35
C GLN A 185 -2.72 13.74 -0.21
N GLY A 186 -2.42 12.86 0.74
CA GLY A 186 -3.24 12.61 1.93
C GLY A 186 -4.60 11.97 1.64
N LYS A 187 -4.82 11.49 0.41
CA LYS A 187 -6.03 10.77 0.04
C LYS A 187 -5.97 9.33 0.50
N THR A 188 -7.14 8.70 0.56
CA THR A 188 -7.27 7.30 0.95
C THR A 188 -8.34 6.64 0.10
N SER A 189 -8.00 5.47 -0.44
CA SER A 189 -8.96 4.58 -1.08
C SER A 189 -8.77 3.16 -0.55
N THR A 190 -9.88 2.47 -0.31
CA THR A 190 -9.88 1.06 0.11
C THR A 190 -10.61 0.25 -0.94
N LEU A 191 -9.91 -0.72 -1.51
CA LEU A 191 -10.43 -1.61 -2.54
C LEU A 191 -10.81 -2.96 -1.94
N ALA A 192 -11.90 -3.52 -2.42
CA ALA A 192 -12.31 -4.90 -2.22
C ALA A 192 -12.14 -5.65 -3.55
N LEU A 193 -11.22 -6.60 -3.57
CA LEU A 193 -10.96 -7.45 -4.73
C LEU A 193 -11.64 -8.78 -4.54
N SER A 194 -12.62 -9.10 -5.37
CA SER A 194 -13.36 -10.35 -5.35
C SER A 194 -13.02 -11.26 -6.52
N PHE A 195 -12.66 -12.51 -6.23
CA PHE A 195 -12.48 -13.55 -7.24
C PHE A 195 -13.73 -14.43 -7.30
N THR A 196 -14.29 -14.62 -8.49
CA THR A 196 -15.51 -15.42 -8.70
C THR A 196 -15.27 -16.49 -9.77
N GLY A 197 -15.42 -17.75 -9.39
CA GLY A 197 -15.44 -18.89 -10.31
C GLY A 197 -16.87 -19.23 -10.75
N THR A 198 -17.10 -19.35 -12.06
CA THR A 198 -18.38 -19.80 -12.62
C THR A 198 -18.25 -21.24 -13.10
N GLN A 199 -19.04 -22.16 -12.55
CA GLN A 199 -19.00 -23.58 -12.94
C GLN A 199 -19.49 -23.77 -14.39
N GLN A 200 -18.96 -24.78 -15.08
CA GLN A 200 -19.52 -25.20 -16.36
C GLN A 200 -21.00 -25.60 -16.19
N THR A 201 -21.88 -25.10 -17.07
CA THR A 201 -23.26 -25.58 -17.13
C THR A 201 -23.28 -27.06 -17.48
N GLY A 202 -24.02 -27.87 -16.71
CA GLY A 202 -24.14 -29.29 -16.96
C GLY A 202 -24.59 -29.57 -18.40
N THR A 203 -23.90 -30.48 -19.09
CA THR A 203 -24.40 -31.06 -20.33
C THR A 203 -25.30 -32.24 -19.97
N ASN A 204 -26.53 -32.23 -20.47
CA ASN A 204 -27.46 -33.35 -20.28
C ASN A 204 -26.84 -34.61 -20.90
N ARG A 205 -26.78 -35.72 -20.15
CA ARG A 205 -26.25 -37.01 -20.61
C ARG A 205 -27.31 -38.09 -20.52
#